data_AF-A0A6I4MJM2-F1
#
_entry.id   AF-A0A6I4MJM2-F1
#
_cell.length_a   1.000
_cell.length_b   1.000
_cell.length_c   1.000
_cell.angle_alpha   90.00
_cell.angle_beta   90.00
_cell.angle_gamma   90.00
#
_symmetry.space_group_name_H-M   'P 1'
#
loop_
_entity.id
_entity.type
_entity.pdbx_description
1 polymer ?
#
loop_
_entity_poly.entity_id
_entity_poly.type
_entity_poly.pdbx_seq_one_letter_code
_entity_poly.pdbx_strand_id
1 'polypeptide(L)'
;MSKPFDWSIAIAGECMVTRPFSMHTEKEFLGIRELFAGSDVAYAHLEMNFGDHRHLHPGRGDWYGSYMLAETRLAEELRWLGVDVMSTANNHSLDFGEMGLRSTLESCRAAGLACAGTGEDLDDARAPVYVETPRGRMALISTSSGNRPHEWAGRPKETMVGRPGVNSLRTEWTYHVPAEAAARLRESAEGLGILRTSAQCGPGKTGRVLADDEFQYTLPGGQSASGELVFKESDRYRIETRCHAGDLEGNLRSIRSAAAMADVVMVAHHFNISEGPRGDRPPAFVREFAHRAIEEGADVFVGHGWHKTLGIEIYQGKPIFYGLGNFFAQSEFLEHVPSDSYETWGHDVDRLPTLTPDMWPLHPGLDGPSETWWSSAIIKVHLSEGRLTDITLHPVEMGREVTKAAKITRGTGKSAQHTLTEGRPIMADQVNGERVIERFRELSADYGTTVEVADGVGRVRVEG
;
A
#
# COMPACT_ATOMS: atom_id res chain seq x y z
N MET A 1 9.65 -29.99 2.83
CA MET A 1 9.93 -30.34 4.24
C MET A 1 8.80 -29.72 5.05
N SER A 2 8.15 -30.46 5.96
CA SER A 2 7.09 -29.90 6.80
C SER A 2 7.67 -28.86 7.75
N LYS A 3 7.07 -27.67 7.82
CA LYS A 3 7.45 -26.58 8.74
C LYS A 3 6.96 -26.99 10.13
N PRO A 4 7.78 -27.37 11.10
CA PRO A 4 7.33 -28.16 12.25
C PRO A 4 6.66 -27.36 13.39
N PHE A 5 6.33 -26.08 13.18
CA PHE A 5 5.88 -25.18 14.24
C PHE A 5 4.57 -24.47 13.90
N ASP A 6 3.76 -24.24 14.93
CA ASP A 6 2.57 -23.40 14.86
C ASP A 6 2.96 -21.92 14.95
N TRP A 7 2.36 -21.09 14.09
CA TRP A 7 2.58 -19.64 14.02
C TRP A 7 1.27 -18.87 14.20
N SER A 8 1.34 -17.76 14.93
CA SER A 8 0.31 -16.73 15.02
C SER A 8 0.88 -15.41 14.49
N ILE A 9 0.25 -14.83 13.48
CA ILE A 9 0.67 -13.57 12.87
C ILE A 9 -0.45 -12.55 13.02
N ALA A 10 -0.16 -11.36 13.55
CA ALA A 10 -1.07 -10.23 13.52
C ALA A 10 -0.75 -9.30 12.34
N ILE A 11 -1.76 -8.89 11.60
CA ILE A 11 -1.61 -8.09 10.38
C ILE A 11 -2.53 -6.88 10.48
N ALA A 12 -1.98 -5.69 10.27
CA ALA A 12 -2.75 -4.46 10.18
C ALA A 12 -2.47 -3.70 8.88
N GLY A 13 -3.41 -2.80 8.57
CA GLY A 13 -3.40 -1.96 7.37
C GLY A 13 -2.38 -0.83 7.39
N GLU A 14 -2.73 0.25 6.70
CA GLU A 14 -1.85 1.40 6.47
C GLU A 14 -1.69 2.27 7.72
N CYS A 15 -0.45 2.57 8.07
CA CYS A 15 -0.07 3.42 9.19
C CYS A 15 0.32 4.80 8.69
N MET A 16 -0.65 5.67 8.49
CA MET A 16 -0.44 7.11 8.29
C MET A 16 -0.47 7.81 9.65
N VAL A 17 0.56 7.56 10.47
CA VAL A 17 0.67 8.09 11.84
C VAL A 17 1.40 9.44 11.85
N THR A 18 0.81 10.44 12.48
CA THR A 18 1.39 11.80 12.61
C THR A 18 1.48 12.26 14.06
N ARG A 19 0.87 11.52 15.00
CA ARG A 19 0.82 11.89 16.42
C ARG A 19 1.20 10.70 17.32
N PRO A 20 1.82 10.96 18.48
CA PRO A 20 2.12 9.91 19.44
C PRO A 20 0.84 9.41 20.11
N PHE A 21 0.85 8.17 20.56
CA PHE A 21 -0.36 7.49 21.03
C PHE A 21 -0.15 6.59 22.26
N SER A 22 1.08 6.37 22.71
CA SER A 22 1.44 5.50 23.83
C SER A 22 0.90 5.95 25.18
N MET A 23 0.47 7.21 25.30
CA MET A 23 -0.17 7.75 26.50
C MET A 23 -1.64 7.32 26.66
N HIS A 24 -2.25 6.75 25.63
CA HIS A 24 -3.62 6.29 25.64
C HIS A 24 -3.76 4.98 26.42
N THR A 25 -4.82 4.87 27.22
CA THR A 25 -5.05 3.77 28.19
C THR A 25 -6.45 3.17 28.09
N GLU A 26 -7.24 3.60 27.10
CA GLU A 26 -8.55 3.08 26.77
C GLU A 26 -8.47 1.57 26.51
N LYS A 27 -9.42 0.80 27.06
CA LYS A 27 -9.41 -0.68 26.96
C LYS A 27 -9.45 -1.13 25.51
N GLU A 28 -10.24 -0.44 24.69
CA GLU A 28 -10.42 -0.69 23.26
C GLU A 28 -9.12 -0.45 22.49
N PHE A 29 -8.26 0.46 22.95
CA PHE A 29 -6.95 0.68 22.34
C PHE A 29 -5.91 -0.33 22.86
N LEU A 30 -5.88 -0.59 24.16
CA LEU A 30 -4.96 -1.57 24.73
C LEU A 30 -5.25 -2.99 24.22
N GLY A 31 -6.50 -3.32 23.90
CA GLY A 31 -6.86 -4.59 23.25
C GLY A 31 -6.20 -4.80 21.89
N ILE A 32 -5.98 -3.73 21.12
CA ILE A 32 -5.19 -3.79 19.87
C ILE A 32 -3.76 -4.23 20.17
N ARG A 33 -3.13 -3.59 21.16
CA ARG A 33 -1.78 -3.93 21.59
C ARG A 33 -1.68 -5.37 22.10
N GLU A 34 -2.69 -5.86 22.81
CA GLU A 34 -2.78 -7.26 23.25
C GLU A 34 -2.80 -8.24 22.06
N LEU A 35 -3.52 -7.91 20.98
CA LEU A 35 -3.54 -8.75 19.77
C LEU A 35 -2.17 -8.83 19.07
N PHE A 36 -1.45 -7.70 19.03
CA PHE A 36 -0.11 -7.64 18.45
C PHE A 36 0.90 -8.37 19.32
N ALA A 37 0.96 -8.03 20.61
CA ALA A 37 1.89 -8.64 21.56
C ALA A 37 1.60 -10.14 21.82
N GLY A 38 0.37 -10.58 21.60
CA GLY A 38 -0.04 -11.99 21.69
C GLY A 38 0.20 -12.81 20.42
N SER A 39 0.91 -12.26 19.44
CA SER A 39 1.29 -12.96 18.19
C SER A 39 2.80 -13.19 18.14
N ASP A 40 3.24 -14.20 17.39
CA ASP A 40 4.67 -14.50 17.24
C ASP A 40 5.37 -13.40 16.41
N VAL A 41 4.64 -12.81 15.46
CA VAL A 41 5.06 -11.64 14.67
C VAL A 41 3.85 -10.75 14.43
N ALA A 42 4.03 -9.43 14.55
CA ALA A 42 3.04 -8.43 14.12
C ALA A 42 3.56 -7.56 12.96
N TYR A 43 2.73 -7.40 11.93
CA TYR A 43 2.99 -6.65 10.72
C TYR A 43 2.07 -5.43 10.57
N ALA A 44 2.60 -4.33 10.03
CA ALA A 44 1.82 -3.19 9.55
C ALA A 44 2.48 -2.50 8.33
N HIS A 45 1.72 -1.72 7.57
CA HIS A 45 2.24 -1.00 6.40
C HIS A 45 2.59 0.45 6.73
N LEU A 46 3.87 0.84 6.63
CA LEU A 46 4.29 2.21 6.92
C LEU A 46 4.16 3.09 5.68
N GLU A 47 3.14 3.95 5.65
CA GLU A 47 2.90 4.91 4.56
C GLU A 47 3.24 6.33 5.00
N MET A 48 4.43 6.49 5.58
CA MET A 48 4.95 7.73 6.14
C MET A 48 6.46 7.83 5.90
N ASN A 49 6.98 9.05 5.91
CA ASN A 49 8.40 9.34 6.14
C ASN A 49 8.59 9.77 7.59
N PHE A 50 9.70 9.36 8.18
CA PHE A 50 10.17 9.86 9.46
C PHE A 50 11.38 10.75 9.26
N GLY A 51 11.36 11.94 9.87
CA GLY A 51 12.51 12.82 9.84
C GLY A 51 12.27 14.22 10.41
N ASP A 52 13.31 15.04 10.34
CA ASP A 52 13.29 16.42 10.78
C ASP A 52 13.04 17.34 9.57
N HIS A 53 11.92 18.07 9.59
CA HIS A 53 11.51 18.99 8.52
C HIS A 53 12.55 20.08 8.23
N ARG A 54 13.49 20.34 9.14
CA ARG A 54 14.57 21.34 8.96
C ARG A 54 15.73 20.81 8.11
N HIS A 55 15.79 19.49 7.91
CA HIS A 55 16.90 18.81 7.23
C HIS A 55 16.43 17.98 6.03
N LEU A 56 15.12 17.82 5.85
CA LEU A 56 14.52 17.16 4.71
C LEU A 56 13.96 18.18 3.72
N HIS A 57 14.06 17.82 2.44
CA HIS A 57 13.52 18.63 1.36
C HIS A 57 12.38 17.86 0.69
N PRO A 58 11.24 18.50 0.41
CA PRO A 58 10.19 17.88 -0.39
C PRO A 58 10.78 17.51 -1.77
N GLY A 59 10.71 16.22 -2.09
CA GLY A 59 11.27 15.63 -3.30
C GLY A 59 10.24 15.36 -4.39
N ARG A 60 8.95 15.31 -4.03
CA ARG A 60 7.83 15.34 -4.98
C ARG A 60 7.71 16.75 -5.58
N GLY A 61 6.99 16.90 -6.69
CA GLY A 61 6.77 18.22 -7.30
C GLY A 61 5.62 18.31 -8.30
N ASP A 62 5.00 17.18 -8.67
CA ASP A 62 3.95 17.11 -9.69
C ASP A 62 2.72 16.29 -9.25
N TRP A 63 2.52 16.06 -7.95
CA TRP A 63 1.46 15.17 -7.43
C TRP A 63 0.39 15.94 -6.63
N TYR A 64 -0.88 15.65 -6.92
CA TYR A 64 -2.08 16.12 -6.20
C TYR A 64 -2.30 15.52 -4.79
N GLY A 65 -1.25 15.21 -4.03
CA GLY A 65 -1.33 14.38 -2.81
C GLY A 65 -0.53 14.94 -1.64
N SER A 66 -0.75 14.39 -0.45
CA SER A 66 -0.03 14.78 0.77
C SER A 66 1.45 14.42 0.74
N TYR A 67 2.26 15.28 1.36
CA TYR A 67 3.61 14.91 1.80
C TYR A 67 3.54 14.36 3.21
N MET A 68 3.88 13.08 3.35
CA MET A 68 3.68 12.33 4.58
C MET A 68 4.95 12.40 5.42
N LEU A 69 5.03 13.36 6.34
CA LEU A 69 6.13 13.50 7.30
C LEU A 69 5.64 13.39 8.74
N ALA A 70 6.37 12.61 9.53
CA ALA A 70 6.20 12.49 10.98
C ALA A 70 7.54 12.62 11.72
N GLU A 71 7.45 12.95 13.01
CA GLU A 71 8.60 12.93 13.91
C GLU A 71 9.20 11.53 14.02
N THR A 72 10.54 11.45 14.11
CA THR A 72 11.28 10.17 14.14
C THR A 72 10.88 9.25 15.29
N ARG A 73 10.48 9.80 16.44
CA ARG A 73 10.04 9.03 17.61
C ARG A 73 8.76 8.22 17.36
N LEU A 74 7.97 8.50 16.31
CA LEU A 74 6.78 7.69 16.03
C LEU A 74 7.13 6.27 15.58
N ALA A 75 8.37 6.00 15.16
CA ALA A 75 8.87 4.65 15.01
C ALA A 75 8.86 3.88 16.35
N GLU A 76 9.23 4.53 17.46
CA GLU A 76 9.21 3.93 18.80
C GLU A 76 7.78 3.67 19.29
N GLU A 77 6.84 4.54 18.91
CA GLU A 77 5.40 4.37 19.20
C GLU A 77 4.83 3.13 18.49
N LEU A 78 5.19 2.92 17.22
CA LEU A 78 4.81 1.71 16.47
C LEU A 78 5.43 0.45 17.06
N ARG A 79 6.69 0.52 17.52
CA ARG A 79 7.31 -0.58 18.26
C ARG A 79 6.58 -0.85 19.57
N TRP A 80 6.22 0.19 20.33
CA TRP A 80 5.48 0.08 21.59
C TRP A 80 4.11 -0.57 21.40
N LEU A 81 3.45 -0.32 20.26
CA LEU A 81 2.19 -0.97 19.89
C LEU A 81 2.33 -2.48 19.71
N GLY A 82 3.56 -2.96 19.48
CA GLY A 82 3.90 -4.37 19.30
C GLY A 82 4.23 -4.75 17.86
N VAL A 83 4.40 -3.79 16.94
CA VAL A 83 4.81 -4.08 15.56
C VAL A 83 6.26 -4.59 15.57
N ASP A 84 6.51 -5.68 14.85
CA ASP A 84 7.86 -6.25 14.65
C ASP A 84 8.41 -5.92 13.27
N VAL A 85 7.55 -5.97 12.25
CA VAL A 85 7.94 -5.85 10.84
C VAL A 85 7.01 -4.94 10.07
N MET A 86 7.55 -4.15 9.16
CA MET A 86 6.81 -3.22 8.33
C MET A 86 7.22 -3.27 6.86
N SER A 87 6.26 -3.14 5.98
CA SER A 87 6.54 -2.81 4.58
C SER A 87 6.68 -1.30 4.43
N THR A 88 7.63 -0.85 3.61
CA THR A 88 7.92 0.56 3.34
C THR A 88 7.84 0.92 1.86
N ALA A 89 7.60 -0.05 0.96
CA ALA A 89 7.36 0.24 -0.46
C ALA A 89 5.97 0.81 -0.65
N ASN A 90 5.86 2.09 -1.00
CA ASN A 90 4.60 2.75 -1.32
C ASN A 90 4.85 4.01 -2.17
N ASN A 91 3.78 4.70 -2.53
CA ASN A 91 3.85 5.96 -3.25
C ASN A 91 4.41 7.14 -2.42
N HIS A 92 4.46 7.05 -1.10
CA HIS A 92 4.95 8.12 -0.20
C HIS A 92 6.42 7.94 0.22
N SER A 93 7.06 6.82 -0.09
CA SER A 93 8.42 6.47 0.35
C SER A 93 9.51 7.49 -0.03
N LEU A 94 9.24 8.35 -1.03
CA LEU A 94 10.16 9.40 -1.49
C LEU A 94 9.53 10.80 -1.51
N ASP A 95 8.49 11.06 -0.70
CA ASP A 95 7.96 12.41 -0.54
C ASP A 95 9.06 13.41 -0.18
N PHE A 96 10.09 12.98 0.56
CA PHE A 96 11.23 13.80 0.97
C PHE A 96 12.56 13.32 0.35
N GLY A 97 12.48 12.68 -0.83
CA GLY A 97 13.62 12.16 -1.58
C GLY A 97 14.43 11.11 -0.81
N GLU A 98 15.65 10.85 -1.28
CA GLU A 98 16.52 9.81 -0.71
C GLU A 98 16.85 10.07 0.77
N MET A 99 16.91 11.35 1.18
CA MET A 99 17.15 11.72 2.57
C MET A 99 15.99 11.32 3.49
N GLY A 100 14.74 11.53 3.04
CA GLY A 100 13.55 11.08 3.76
C GLY A 100 13.48 9.56 3.88
N LEU A 101 13.76 8.85 2.78
CA LEU A 101 13.84 7.39 2.78
C LEU A 101 14.87 6.86 3.78
N ARG A 102 16.10 7.40 3.75
CA ARG A 102 17.16 7.01 4.69
C ARG A 102 16.80 7.32 6.13
N SER A 103 16.30 8.52 6.41
CA SER A 103 15.89 8.92 7.76
C SER A 103 14.78 8.02 8.30
N THR A 104 13.87 7.57 7.43
CA THR A 104 12.82 6.61 7.76
C THR A 104 13.39 5.25 8.13
N LEU A 105 14.25 4.67 7.28
CA LEU A 105 14.89 3.38 7.54
C LEU A 105 15.77 3.40 8.79
N GLU A 106 16.49 4.49 9.03
CA GLU A 106 17.29 4.69 10.24
C GLU A 106 16.41 4.78 11.49
N SER A 107 15.31 5.53 11.45
CA SER A 107 14.37 5.66 12.56
C SER A 107 13.71 4.33 12.91
N CYS A 108 13.25 3.57 11.90
CA CYS A 108 12.70 2.24 12.09
C CYS A 108 13.73 1.27 12.69
N ARG A 109 14.96 1.25 12.16
CA ARG A 109 16.04 0.41 12.69
C ARG A 109 16.38 0.76 14.14
N ALA A 110 16.46 2.05 14.47
CA ALA A 110 16.73 2.52 15.83
C ALA A 110 15.62 2.11 16.82
N ALA A 111 14.36 2.10 16.37
CA ALA A 111 13.23 1.62 17.14
C ALA A 111 13.12 0.08 17.22
N GLY A 112 13.96 -0.66 16.49
CA GLY A 112 13.91 -2.12 16.42
C GLY A 112 12.79 -2.68 15.54
N LEU A 113 12.36 -1.91 14.54
CA LEU A 113 11.41 -2.34 13.50
C LEU A 113 12.18 -2.90 12.30
N ALA A 114 11.82 -4.11 11.88
CA ALA A 114 12.30 -4.67 10.61
C ALA A 114 11.53 -4.05 9.45
N CYS A 115 12.21 -3.59 8.40
CA CYS A 115 11.57 -2.96 7.24
C CYS A 115 11.98 -3.63 5.92
N ALA A 116 11.03 -3.75 4.99
CA ALA A 116 11.27 -4.22 3.62
C ALA A 116 10.58 -3.36 2.57
N GLY A 117 11.17 -3.28 1.38
CA GLY A 117 10.56 -2.67 0.18
C GLY A 117 11.15 -1.32 -0.23
N THR A 118 12.05 -0.75 0.56
CA THR A 118 12.90 0.38 0.19
C THR A 118 14.36 0.07 0.52
N GLY A 119 15.30 0.67 -0.19
CA GLY A 119 16.73 0.41 0.01
C GLY A 119 17.64 1.39 -0.72
N GLU A 120 18.94 1.24 -0.53
CA GLU A 120 19.99 2.06 -1.17
C GLU A 120 20.14 1.77 -2.67
N ASP A 121 19.70 0.59 -3.11
CA ASP A 121 19.64 0.19 -4.51
C ASP A 121 18.54 -0.84 -4.75
N LEU A 122 18.39 -1.31 -6.00
CA LEU A 122 17.31 -2.24 -6.35
C LEU A 122 17.47 -3.64 -5.73
N ASP A 123 18.70 -4.11 -5.51
CA ASP A 123 18.91 -5.43 -4.90
C ASP A 123 18.66 -5.36 -3.39
N ASP A 124 19.03 -4.25 -2.72
CA ASP A 124 18.69 -3.95 -1.32
C ASP A 124 17.18 -3.77 -1.11
N ALA A 125 16.52 -2.96 -1.93
CA ALA A 125 15.07 -2.76 -1.84
C ALA A 125 14.26 -4.07 -2.05
N ARG A 126 14.79 -5.00 -2.85
CA ARG A 126 14.21 -6.33 -3.11
C ARG A 126 14.55 -7.36 -2.05
N ALA A 127 15.52 -7.10 -1.19
CA ALA A 127 15.97 -8.07 -0.21
C ALA A 127 14.82 -8.38 0.77
N PRO A 128 14.60 -9.65 1.12
CA PRO A 128 13.74 -9.98 2.24
C PRO A 128 14.33 -9.42 3.53
N VAL A 129 13.50 -8.82 4.38
CA VAL A 129 13.86 -8.60 5.78
C VAL A 129 13.41 -9.79 6.60
N TYR A 130 14.19 -10.13 7.62
CA TYR A 130 13.92 -11.28 8.48
C TYR A 130 13.69 -10.86 9.92
N VAL A 131 12.70 -11.49 10.57
CA VAL A 131 12.46 -11.40 12.01
C VAL A 131 12.75 -12.78 12.63
N GLU A 132 13.63 -12.79 13.62
CA GLU A 132 13.95 -13.97 14.41
C GLU A 132 13.00 -14.07 15.60
N THR A 133 12.38 -15.22 15.80
CA THR A 133 11.56 -15.52 16.97
C THR A 133 12.00 -16.84 17.59
N PRO A 134 11.63 -17.12 18.86
CA PRO A 134 11.86 -18.44 19.44
C PRO A 134 11.20 -19.60 18.68
N ARG A 135 10.21 -19.33 17.80
CA ARG A 135 9.54 -20.34 16.97
C ARG A 135 10.19 -20.55 15.60
N GLY A 136 11.08 -19.66 15.21
CA GLY A 136 11.73 -19.69 13.90
C GLY A 136 11.79 -18.31 13.26
N ARG A 137 11.98 -18.30 11.94
CA ARG A 137 12.25 -17.08 11.19
C ARG A 137 11.09 -16.74 10.25
N MET A 138 10.65 -15.48 10.31
CA MET A 138 9.69 -14.91 9.36
C MET A 138 10.43 -13.98 8.39
N ALA A 139 10.04 -14.01 7.12
CA ALA A 139 10.54 -13.11 6.08
C ALA A 139 9.42 -12.21 5.54
N LEU A 140 9.73 -10.94 5.28
CA LEU A 140 8.88 -10.03 4.53
C LEU A 140 9.59 -9.56 3.26
N ILE A 141 8.89 -9.65 2.12
CA ILE A 141 9.24 -8.96 0.88
C ILE A 141 8.15 -7.90 0.65
N SER A 142 8.53 -6.70 0.22
CA SER A 142 7.56 -5.65 -0.10
C SER A 142 7.90 -4.97 -1.43
N THR A 143 6.87 -4.62 -2.19
CA THR A 143 6.97 -3.93 -3.48
C THR A 143 5.84 -2.93 -3.66
N SER A 144 6.04 -1.95 -4.53
CA SER A 144 5.00 -0.98 -4.92
C SER A 144 4.82 -0.95 -6.43
N SER A 145 3.60 -0.61 -6.86
CA SER A 145 3.27 -0.24 -8.23
C SER A 145 2.63 1.13 -8.27
N GLY A 146 2.99 1.96 -9.26
CA GLY A 146 2.40 3.29 -9.45
C GLY A 146 3.30 4.48 -9.09
N ASN A 147 4.51 4.25 -8.55
CA ASN A 147 5.50 5.32 -8.38
C ASN A 147 6.05 5.83 -9.73
N ARG A 148 6.65 7.01 -9.68
CA ARG A 148 7.33 7.64 -10.81
C ARG A 148 8.68 6.98 -11.10
N PRO A 149 9.21 7.10 -12.34
CA PRO A 149 10.48 6.49 -12.73
C PRO A 149 11.70 6.85 -11.86
N HIS A 150 11.71 8.05 -11.29
CA HIS A 150 12.80 8.51 -10.41
C HIS A 150 12.70 7.94 -9.00
N GLU A 151 11.54 7.39 -8.61
CA GLU A 151 11.33 6.82 -7.28
C GLU A 151 11.69 5.34 -7.17
N TRP A 152 11.80 4.66 -8.30
CA TRP A 152 12.22 3.27 -8.34
C TRP A 152 13.68 3.12 -7.95
N ALA A 153 13.98 2.16 -7.09
CA ALA A 153 15.35 1.78 -6.80
C ALA A 153 16.08 1.34 -8.08
N GLY A 154 17.33 1.76 -8.25
CA GLY A 154 18.16 1.46 -9.42
C GLY A 154 19.30 0.54 -9.07
N ARG A 155 19.66 -0.39 -9.96
CA ARG A 155 20.84 -1.25 -9.77
C ARG A 155 22.14 -0.45 -9.87
N PRO A 156 23.19 -0.82 -9.13
CA PRO A 156 24.54 -0.33 -9.38
C PRO A 156 25.08 -0.85 -10.71
N LYS A 157 26.13 -0.21 -11.20
CA LYS A 157 27.08 -0.74 -12.20
C LYS A 157 28.51 -0.44 -11.75
N GLU A 158 29.51 -1.04 -12.39
CA GLU A 158 30.93 -0.91 -12.00
C GLU A 158 31.38 0.53 -11.71
N THR A 159 30.86 1.52 -12.44
CA THR A 159 31.26 2.92 -12.32
C THR A 159 30.19 3.84 -11.70
N MET A 160 29.11 3.29 -11.13
CA MET A 160 28.01 4.08 -10.57
C MET A 160 27.29 3.28 -9.49
N VAL A 161 27.15 3.88 -8.31
CA VAL A 161 26.33 3.31 -7.24
C VAL A 161 24.87 3.14 -7.69
N GLY A 162 24.15 2.26 -7.01
CA GLY A 162 22.72 2.14 -7.22
C GLY A 162 21.98 3.41 -6.80
N ARG A 163 20.72 3.50 -7.22
CA ARG A 163 19.85 4.61 -6.84
C ARG A 163 18.95 4.14 -5.69
N PRO A 164 18.92 4.85 -4.55
CA PRO A 164 17.97 4.56 -3.49
C PRO A 164 16.54 4.72 -3.95
N GLY A 165 15.64 3.91 -3.43
CA GLY A 165 14.23 4.03 -3.78
C GLY A 165 13.41 2.81 -3.41
N VAL A 166 12.28 2.70 -4.10
CA VAL A 166 11.27 1.68 -3.86
C VAL A 166 11.52 0.44 -4.71
N ASN A 167 11.30 -0.75 -4.13
CA ASN A 167 11.24 -1.99 -4.89
C ASN A 167 10.07 -1.94 -5.88
N SER A 168 10.42 -1.95 -7.16
CA SER A 168 9.45 -1.72 -8.23
C SER A 168 8.75 -3.00 -8.66
N LEU A 169 7.43 -2.88 -8.82
CA LEU A 169 6.61 -3.72 -9.69
C LEU A 169 5.95 -2.81 -10.74
N ARG A 170 6.72 -2.44 -11.76
CA ARG A 170 6.18 -1.65 -12.89
C ARG A 170 5.07 -2.42 -13.59
N THR A 171 4.14 -1.68 -14.17
CA THR A 171 2.95 -2.23 -14.83
C THR A 171 2.92 -1.87 -16.30
N GLU A 172 2.41 -2.78 -17.11
CA GLU A 172 2.18 -2.57 -18.52
C GLU A 172 0.68 -2.47 -18.77
N TRP A 173 0.29 -1.47 -19.56
CA TRP A 173 -1.10 -1.13 -19.83
C TRP A 173 -1.38 -1.23 -21.32
N THR A 174 -2.50 -1.85 -21.68
CA THR A 174 -2.97 -1.90 -23.07
C THR A 174 -4.46 -1.58 -23.11
N TYR A 175 -4.82 -0.55 -23.87
CA TYR A 175 -6.19 -0.07 -24.04
C TYR A 175 -6.78 -0.70 -25.30
N HIS A 176 -7.64 -1.70 -25.10
CA HIS A 176 -8.31 -2.39 -26.19
C HIS A 176 -9.55 -1.61 -26.62
N VAL A 177 -9.67 -1.38 -27.92
CA VAL A 177 -10.74 -0.55 -28.51
C VAL A 177 -11.33 -1.20 -29.79
N PRO A 178 -12.64 -1.08 -30.04
CA PRO A 178 -13.26 -1.48 -31.31
C PRO A 178 -12.57 -0.89 -32.55
N ALA A 179 -12.58 -1.62 -33.66
CA ALA A 179 -11.95 -1.21 -34.92
C ALA A 179 -12.27 0.23 -35.35
N GLU A 180 -13.54 0.63 -35.28
CA GLU A 180 -13.97 1.99 -35.61
C GLU A 180 -13.34 3.05 -34.68
N ALA A 181 -13.27 2.76 -33.38
CA ALA A 181 -12.65 3.64 -32.40
C ALA A 181 -11.13 3.71 -32.61
N ALA A 182 -10.48 2.58 -32.89
CA ALA A 182 -9.06 2.51 -33.20
C ALA A 182 -8.72 3.39 -34.41
N ALA A 183 -9.53 3.34 -35.48
CA ALA A 183 -9.35 4.16 -36.67
C ALA A 183 -9.43 5.67 -36.36
N ARG A 184 -10.45 6.10 -35.60
CA ARG A 184 -10.63 7.51 -35.20
C ARG A 184 -9.51 8.00 -34.27
N LEU A 185 -9.04 7.14 -33.37
CA LEU A 185 -7.91 7.43 -32.49
C LEU A 185 -6.62 7.63 -33.31
N ARG A 186 -6.34 6.72 -34.25
CA ARG A 186 -5.19 6.85 -35.17
C ARG A 186 -5.25 8.14 -35.98
N GLU A 187 -6.41 8.44 -36.59
CA GLU A 187 -6.62 9.68 -37.37
C GLU A 187 -6.34 10.93 -36.52
N SER A 188 -6.88 10.97 -35.29
CA SER A 188 -6.68 12.11 -34.38
C SER A 188 -5.21 12.29 -34.02
N ALA A 189 -4.52 11.19 -33.69
CA ALA A 189 -3.11 11.24 -33.31
C ALA A 189 -2.18 11.56 -34.48
N GLU A 190 -2.52 11.12 -35.69
CA GLU A 190 -1.82 11.49 -36.92
C GLU A 190 -1.99 12.97 -37.23
N GLY A 191 -3.23 13.49 -37.17
CA GLY A 191 -3.52 14.92 -37.36
C GLY A 191 -2.82 15.82 -36.35
N LEU A 192 -2.58 15.33 -35.14
CA LEU A 192 -1.80 16.01 -34.09
C LEU A 192 -0.28 15.78 -34.20
N GLY A 193 0.18 14.87 -35.06
CA GLY A 193 1.61 14.51 -35.16
C GLY A 193 2.18 13.77 -33.96
N ILE A 194 1.33 13.08 -33.18
CA ILE A 194 1.69 12.37 -31.94
C ILE A 194 1.59 10.84 -32.04
N LEU A 195 1.21 10.31 -33.20
CA LEU A 195 1.08 8.87 -33.45
C LEU A 195 2.44 8.17 -33.51
N ARG A 196 2.55 7.03 -32.83
CA ARG A 196 3.65 6.07 -32.94
C ARG A 196 3.15 4.66 -33.25
N THR A 197 3.87 3.94 -34.11
CA THR A 197 3.65 2.54 -34.46
C THR A 197 4.92 1.70 -34.24
N SER A 198 4.84 0.38 -34.43
CA SER A 198 5.98 -0.54 -34.27
C SER A 198 7.23 -0.12 -35.05
N ALA A 199 7.09 0.52 -36.22
CA ALA A 199 8.20 1.05 -37.01
C ALA A 199 9.01 2.15 -36.29
N GLN A 200 8.34 2.93 -35.42
CA GLN A 200 8.91 4.07 -34.72
C GLN A 200 9.26 3.75 -33.26
N CYS A 201 8.78 2.62 -32.74
CA CYS A 201 9.11 2.10 -31.42
C CYS A 201 10.16 0.97 -31.52
N GLY A 202 10.77 0.56 -30.41
CA GLY A 202 11.77 -0.52 -30.40
C GLY A 202 12.91 -0.33 -29.40
N PRO A 203 13.77 -1.36 -29.19
CA PRO A 203 14.92 -1.28 -28.30
C PRO A 203 15.83 -0.10 -28.66
N GLY A 204 16.13 0.75 -27.67
CA GLY A 204 16.96 1.96 -27.86
C GLY A 204 16.19 3.20 -28.36
N LYS A 205 14.87 3.11 -28.57
CA LYS A 205 14.00 4.25 -28.86
C LYS A 205 13.18 4.63 -27.62
N THR A 206 12.65 5.85 -27.59
CA THR A 206 11.73 6.29 -26.53
C THR A 206 10.38 5.57 -26.66
N GLY A 207 9.88 4.95 -25.59
CA GLY A 207 8.58 4.25 -25.56
C GLY A 207 8.67 2.72 -25.44
N ARG A 208 7.52 2.06 -25.25
CA ARG A 208 7.39 0.59 -25.20
C ARG A 208 7.57 0.01 -26.60
N VAL A 209 8.15 -1.20 -26.70
CA VAL A 209 8.14 -1.97 -27.96
C VAL A 209 6.69 -2.35 -28.27
N LEU A 210 6.20 -1.96 -29.44
CA LEU A 210 4.83 -2.20 -29.87
C LEU A 210 4.75 -3.43 -30.76
N ALA A 211 3.71 -4.23 -30.61
CA ALA A 211 3.32 -5.20 -31.63
C ALA A 211 2.82 -4.50 -32.90
N ASP A 212 2.77 -5.22 -34.02
CA ASP A 212 2.35 -4.63 -35.31
C ASP A 212 0.89 -4.17 -35.31
N ASP A 213 0.05 -4.75 -34.45
CA ASP A 213 -1.34 -4.36 -34.25
C ASP A 213 -1.55 -3.29 -33.17
N GLU A 214 -0.48 -2.77 -32.58
CA GLU A 214 -0.51 -1.75 -31.54
C GLU A 214 -0.12 -0.37 -32.08
N PHE A 215 -0.59 0.67 -31.39
CA PHE A 215 -0.17 2.04 -31.63
C PHE A 215 -0.16 2.84 -30.32
N GLN A 216 0.57 3.94 -30.31
CA GLN A 216 0.80 4.72 -29.11
C GLN A 216 0.71 6.22 -29.37
N TYR A 217 0.30 6.97 -28.34
CA TYR A 217 0.40 8.43 -28.34
C TYR A 217 1.66 8.90 -27.62
N THR A 218 2.44 9.77 -28.26
CA THR A 218 3.54 10.52 -27.63
C THR A 218 3.11 11.96 -27.43
N LEU A 219 2.60 12.26 -26.24
CA LEU A 219 2.15 13.62 -25.92
C LEU A 219 3.34 14.57 -25.77
N PRO A 220 3.36 15.75 -26.44
CA PRO A 220 4.48 16.70 -26.37
C PRO A 220 4.78 17.24 -24.97
N GLY A 221 3.86 17.14 -24.00
CA GLY A 221 4.11 17.50 -22.60
C GLY A 221 4.86 16.43 -21.80
N GLY A 222 4.89 15.19 -22.28
CA GLY A 222 5.59 14.06 -21.65
C GLY A 222 7.02 13.88 -22.14
N GLN A 223 7.75 14.96 -22.43
CA GLN A 223 9.06 14.92 -23.11
C GLN A 223 10.11 14.06 -22.39
N SER A 224 9.95 13.89 -21.08
CA SER A 224 10.84 13.11 -20.21
C SER A 224 10.21 11.81 -19.69
N ALA A 225 9.01 11.47 -20.16
CA ALA A 225 8.30 10.25 -19.79
C ALA A 225 8.30 9.27 -20.97
N SER A 226 8.50 7.99 -20.69
CA SER A 226 8.12 6.94 -21.63
C SER A 226 6.59 6.97 -21.73
N GLY A 227 6.04 7.34 -22.90
CA GLY A 227 4.60 7.34 -23.10
C GLY A 227 3.99 5.97 -22.76
N GLU A 228 2.79 5.95 -22.17
CA GLU A 228 2.17 4.70 -21.67
C GLU A 228 0.82 4.40 -22.34
N LEU A 229 0.33 5.30 -23.21
CA LEU A 229 -0.95 5.15 -23.88
C LEU A 229 -0.83 4.23 -25.10
N VAL A 230 -0.75 2.92 -24.85
CA VAL A 230 -0.71 1.88 -25.89
C VAL A 230 -2.12 1.37 -26.17
N PHE A 231 -2.57 1.54 -27.41
CA PHE A 231 -3.87 1.09 -27.89
C PHE A 231 -3.73 -0.14 -28.78
N LYS A 232 -4.72 -1.03 -28.68
CA LYS A 232 -4.82 -2.24 -29.49
C LYS A 232 -6.24 -2.42 -30.00
N GLU A 233 -6.38 -2.78 -31.27
CA GLU A 233 -7.69 -3.11 -31.83
C GLU A 233 -8.25 -4.39 -31.19
N SER A 234 -9.54 -4.39 -30.85
CA SER A 234 -10.27 -5.53 -30.31
C SER A 234 -11.75 -5.47 -30.68
N ASP A 235 -12.51 -6.52 -30.34
CA ASP A 235 -13.98 -6.59 -30.40
C ASP A 235 -14.73 -5.66 -29.42
N ARG A 236 -14.10 -5.23 -28.31
CA ARG A 236 -14.74 -4.47 -27.23
C ARG A 236 -13.75 -3.58 -26.49
N TYR A 237 -14.30 -2.63 -25.74
CA TYR A 237 -13.51 -1.82 -24.79
C TYR A 237 -13.06 -2.66 -23.60
N ARG A 238 -11.75 -2.65 -23.31
CA ARG A 238 -11.20 -3.13 -22.04
C ARG A 238 -9.82 -2.54 -21.78
N ILE A 239 -9.41 -2.56 -20.52
CA ILE A 239 -8.04 -2.25 -20.12
C ILE A 239 -7.39 -3.56 -19.70
N GLU A 240 -6.27 -3.89 -20.32
CA GLU A 240 -5.43 -5.01 -19.91
C GLU A 240 -4.25 -4.47 -19.12
N THR A 241 -3.99 -5.09 -17.96
CA THR A 241 -2.87 -4.76 -17.08
C THR A 241 -2.03 -6.00 -16.84
N ARG A 242 -0.70 -5.85 -16.87
CA ARG A 242 0.27 -6.92 -16.60
C ARG A 242 1.42 -6.40 -15.76
N CYS A 243 2.07 -7.30 -15.03
CA CYS A 243 3.34 -6.98 -14.39
C CYS A 243 4.45 -6.84 -15.46
N HIS A 244 5.35 -5.87 -15.31
CA HIS A 244 6.58 -5.83 -16.08
C HIS A 244 7.42 -7.08 -15.78
N ALA A 245 7.73 -7.87 -16.81
CA ALA A 245 8.30 -9.21 -16.66
C ALA A 245 9.60 -9.24 -15.84
N GLY A 246 10.50 -8.28 -16.05
CA GLY A 246 11.77 -8.20 -15.32
C GLY A 246 11.63 -7.81 -13.85
N ASP A 247 10.55 -7.09 -13.51
CA ASP A 247 10.26 -6.69 -12.13
C ASP A 247 9.56 -7.82 -11.39
N LEU A 248 8.58 -8.47 -12.05
CA LEU A 248 7.93 -9.66 -11.56
C LEU A 248 8.97 -10.73 -11.20
N GLU A 249 9.79 -11.14 -12.17
CA GLU A 249 10.80 -12.18 -11.96
C GLU A 249 11.88 -11.75 -10.95
N GLY A 250 12.15 -10.45 -10.83
CA GLY A 250 12.99 -9.90 -9.76
C GLY A 250 12.43 -10.17 -8.36
N ASN A 251 11.15 -9.88 -8.16
CA ASN A 251 10.45 -10.12 -6.91
C ASN A 251 10.28 -11.62 -6.62
N LEU A 252 9.94 -12.44 -7.63
CA LEU A 252 9.80 -13.89 -7.46
C LEU A 252 11.12 -14.55 -7.05
N ARG A 253 12.28 -14.07 -7.53
CA ARG A 253 13.59 -14.52 -7.03
C ARG A 253 13.78 -14.24 -5.54
N SER A 254 13.41 -13.05 -5.07
CA SER A 254 13.50 -12.72 -3.64
C SER A 254 12.59 -13.62 -2.80
N ILE A 255 11.38 -13.91 -3.29
CA ILE A 255 10.44 -14.81 -2.62
C ILE A 255 11.01 -16.23 -2.52
N ARG A 256 11.55 -16.78 -3.61
CA ARG A 256 12.22 -18.11 -3.59
C ARG A 256 13.40 -18.13 -2.64
N SER A 257 14.20 -17.06 -2.60
CA SER A 257 15.33 -16.93 -1.67
C SER A 257 14.87 -16.88 -0.22
N ALA A 258 13.79 -16.17 0.07
CA ALA A 258 13.19 -16.11 1.40
C ALA A 258 12.63 -17.48 1.83
N ALA A 259 11.94 -18.18 0.93
CA ALA A 259 11.36 -19.50 1.20
C ALA A 259 12.42 -20.58 1.52
N ALA A 260 13.66 -20.39 1.07
CA ALA A 260 14.77 -21.28 1.43
C ALA A 260 15.34 -21.01 2.83
N MET A 261 15.06 -19.83 3.42
CA MET A 261 15.73 -19.33 4.62
C MET A 261 14.79 -19.05 5.79
N ALA A 262 13.47 -19.04 5.56
CA ALA A 262 12.45 -18.69 6.54
C ALA A 262 11.35 -19.75 6.65
N ASP A 263 10.77 -19.86 7.85
CA ASP A 263 9.63 -20.72 8.15
C ASP A 263 8.32 -20.11 7.68
N VAL A 264 8.23 -18.78 7.61
CA VAL A 264 7.05 -18.06 7.08
C VAL A 264 7.52 -16.96 6.15
N VAL A 265 6.92 -16.88 4.95
CA VAL A 265 7.19 -15.82 3.97
C VAL A 265 5.93 -15.01 3.73
N MET A 266 5.99 -13.71 4.02
CA MET A 266 4.94 -12.75 3.70
C MET A 266 5.38 -11.86 2.55
N VAL A 267 4.44 -11.53 1.66
CA VAL A 267 4.63 -10.58 0.57
C VAL A 267 3.63 -9.45 0.70
N ALA A 268 4.13 -8.21 0.70
CA ALA A 268 3.33 -6.99 0.74
C ALA A 268 3.40 -6.24 -0.60
N HIS A 269 2.25 -5.83 -1.12
CA HIS A 269 2.15 -5.06 -2.37
C HIS A 269 1.32 -3.80 -2.17
N HIS A 270 1.93 -2.64 -2.38
CA HIS A 270 1.24 -1.36 -2.42
C HIS A 270 0.80 -0.99 -3.84
N PHE A 271 -0.49 -0.71 -4.05
CA PHE A 271 -1.09 -0.26 -5.31
C PHE A 271 -2.29 0.65 -5.03
N ASN A 272 -2.50 1.66 -5.89
CA ASN A 272 -3.47 2.73 -5.66
C ASN A 272 -4.53 2.82 -6.76
N ILE A 273 -4.92 1.69 -7.34
CA ILE A 273 -5.86 1.59 -8.47
C ILE A 273 -6.75 0.35 -8.35
N SER A 274 -7.92 0.40 -8.99
CA SER A 274 -8.84 -0.74 -9.14
C SER A 274 -8.97 -1.18 -10.60
N GLU A 275 -9.51 -2.38 -10.81
CA GLU A 275 -9.98 -2.81 -12.13
C GLU A 275 -11.27 -2.06 -12.50
N GLY A 276 -11.25 -1.30 -13.60
CA GLY A 276 -12.40 -0.51 -14.04
C GLY A 276 -12.56 0.83 -13.28
N PRO A 277 -13.78 1.38 -13.17
CA PRO A 277 -14.05 2.56 -12.35
C PRO A 277 -13.56 2.36 -10.92
N ARG A 278 -13.25 3.46 -10.20
CA ARG A 278 -12.79 3.44 -8.80
C ARG A 278 -13.71 2.60 -7.91
N GLY A 279 -13.37 1.34 -7.71
CA GLY A 279 -14.23 0.30 -7.15
C GLY A 279 -13.49 -0.70 -6.26
N ASP A 280 -14.08 -1.87 -6.01
CA ASP A 280 -13.61 -2.83 -5.01
C ASP A 280 -12.94 -4.08 -5.62
N ARG A 281 -12.59 -4.02 -6.91
CA ARG A 281 -11.91 -5.14 -7.60
C ARG A 281 -10.42 -4.83 -7.78
N PRO A 282 -9.50 -5.64 -7.25
CA PRO A 282 -8.06 -5.46 -7.46
C PRO A 282 -7.74 -5.63 -8.96
N PRO A 283 -6.79 -4.85 -9.52
CA PRO A 283 -6.36 -4.99 -10.91
C PRO A 283 -5.86 -6.40 -11.27
N ALA A 284 -5.95 -6.77 -12.55
CA ALA A 284 -5.51 -8.09 -13.02
C ALA A 284 -4.03 -8.38 -12.72
N PHE A 285 -3.13 -7.38 -12.86
CA PHE A 285 -1.71 -7.55 -12.51
C PHE A 285 -1.47 -7.78 -11.01
N VAL A 286 -2.33 -7.25 -10.13
CA VAL A 286 -2.23 -7.48 -8.67
C VAL A 286 -2.58 -8.94 -8.38
N ARG A 287 -3.66 -9.46 -8.97
CA ARG A 287 -4.06 -10.87 -8.86
C ARG A 287 -2.98 -11.80 -9.44
N GLU A 288 -2.45 -11.45 -10.61
CA GLU A 288 -1.32 -12.17 -11.23
C GLU A 288 -0.13 -12.23 -10.25
N PHE A 289 0.30 -11.10 -9.71
CA PHE A 289 1.44 -11.08 -8.78
C PHE A 289 1.16 -11.87 -7.51
N ALA A 290 -0.04 -11.74 -6.93
CA ALA A 290 -0.42 -12.45 -5.71
C ALA A 290 -0.39 -13.98 -5.90
N HIS A 291 -1.00 -14.50 -6.97
CA HIS A 291 -0.97 -15.93 -7.29
C HIS A 291 0.46 -16.42 -7.53
N ARG A 292 1.24 -15.70 -8.34
CA ARG A 292 2.64 -16.06 -8.62
C ARG A 292 3.52 -16.02 -7.36
N ALA A 293 3.28 -15.07 -6.45
CA ALA A 293 4.00 -15.01 -5.18
C ALA A 293 3.73 -16.25 -4.31
N ILE A 294 2.47 -16.66 -4.20
CA ILE A 294 2.06 -17.88 -3.46
C ILE A 294 2.69 -19.13 -4.07
N GLU A 295 2.64 -19.27 -5.40
CA GLU A 295 3.24 -20.38 -6.15
C GLU A 295 4.75 -20.49 -5.94
N GLU A 296 5.43 -19.36 -5.77
CA GLU A 296 6.91 -19.28 -5.65
C GLU A 296 7.41 -19.33 -4.20
N GLY A 297 6.51 -19.50 -3.23
CA GLY A 297 6.87 -19.81 -1.84
C GLY A 297 6.35 -18.84 -0.78
N ALA A 298 5.60 -17.80 -1.13
CA ALA A 298 4.92 -16.98 -0.14
C ALA A 298 3.84 -17.79 0.59
N ASP A 299 3.72 -17.61 1.91
CA ASP A 299 2.68 -18.22 2.74
C ASP A 299 1.50 -17.26 2.97
N VAL A 300 1.74 -15.94 2.92
CA VAL A 300 0.71 -14.90 3.06
C VAL A 300 0.99 -13.77 2.09
N PHE A 301 -0.05 -13.27 1.41
CA PHE A 301 0.03 -12.07 0.58
C PHE A 301 -0.89 -10.97 1.13
N VAL A 302 -0.38 -9.73 1.22
CA VAL A 302 -1.13 -8.56 1.70
C VAL A 302 -1.03 -7.38 0.73
N GLY A 303 -2.18 -6.82 0.37
CA GLY A 303 -2.32 -5.64 -0.47
C GLY A 303 -2.62 -4.37 0.34
N HIS A 304 -2.05 -3.25 -0.11
CA HIS A 304 -2.17 -1.91 0.49
C HIS A 304 -2.28 -0.83 -0.60
N GLY A 305 -2.53 0.42 -0.20
CA GLY A 305 -2.50 1.64 -1.02
C GLY A 305 -3.85 2.06 -1.61
N TRP A 306 -4.86 1.19 -1.54
CA TRP A 306 -6.21 1.54 -1.99
C TRP A 306 -7.03 2.26 -0.91
N HIS A 307 -6.54 2.28 0.34
CA HIS A 307 -7.23 2.84 1.52
C HIS A 307 -8.64 2.28 1.74
N LYS A 308 -8.86 1.03 1.28
CA LYS A 308 -10.10 0.28 1.45
C LYS A 308 -9.80 -1.17 1.76
N THR A 309 -10.66 -1.78 2.55
CA THR A 309 -10.73 -3.24 2.64
C THR A 309 -11.20 -3.81 1.32
N LEU A 310 -10.50 -4.84 0.82
CA LEU A 310 -10.85 -5.64 -0.35
C LEU A 310 -11.05 -7.11 0.06
N GLY A 311 -11.52 -7.93 -0.88
CA GLY A 311 -11.82 -9.34 -0.61
C GLY A 311 -10.62 -10.18 -0.20
N ILE A 312 -10.92 -11.29 0.47
CA ILE A 312 -9.98 -12.31 0.91
C ILE A 312 -10.13 -13.53 0.00
N GLU A 313 -9.02 -14.02 -0.53
CA GLU A 313 -8.96 -15.25 -1.32
C GLU A 313 -8.10 -16.29 -0.59
N ILE A 314 -8.58 -17.53 -0.51
CA ILE A 314 -7.77 -18.68 -0.09
C ILE A 314 -7.28 -19.39 -1.34
N TYR A 315 -6.06 -19.05 -1.77
CA TYR A 315 -5.45 -19.58 -3.00
C TYR A 315 -4.43 -20.65 -2.65
N GLN A 316 -4.64 -21.89 -3.13
CA GLN A 316 -3.80 -23.06 -2.83
C GLN A 316 -3.58 -23.27 -1.31
N GLY A 317 -4.64 -23.04 -0.51
CA GLY A 317 -4.60 -23.17 0.96
C GLY A 317 -3.85 -22.06 1.68
N LYS A 318 -3.52 -20.96 1.01
CA LYS A 318 -2.80 -19.80 1.57
C LYS A 318 -3.61 -18.52 1.39
N PRO A 319 -3.61 -17.60 2.36
CA PRO A 319 -4.42 -16.40 2.30
C PRO A 319 -3.80 -15.30 1.45
N ILE A 320 -4.66 -14.66 0.66
CA ILE A 320 -4.40 -13.43 -0.07
C ILE A 320 -5.40 -12.38 0.43
N PHE A 321 -4.90 -11.32 1.04
CA PHE A 321 -5.68 -10.15 1.44
C PHE A 321 -5.44 -9.05 0.41
N TYR A 322 -6.40 -8.78 -0.48
CA TYR A 322 -6.16 -7.82 -1.58
C TYR A 322 -6.07 -6.36 -1.13
N GLY A 323 -6.58 -6.02 0.05
CA GLY A 323 -6.58 -4.67 0.58
C GLY A 323 -7.01 -4.69 2.04
N LEU A 324 -6.18 -4.14 2.92
CA LEU A 324 -6.47 -4.07 4.35
C LEU A 324 -7.13 -2.75 4.76
N GLY A 325 -7.00 -1.70 3.95
CA GLY A 325 -7.45 -0.34 4.30
C GLY A 325 -6.55 0.32 5.35
N ASN A 326 -7.03 1.44 5.89
CA ASN A 326 -6.29 2.22 6.88
C ASN A 326 -6.30 1.55 8.25
N PHE A 327 -5.22 1.74 9.01
CA PHE A 327 -5.15 1.38 10.43
C PHE A 327 -4.85 2.60 11.31
N PHE A 328 -3.91 3.45 10.88
CA PHE A 328 -3.86 4.85 11.32
C PHE A 328 -4.20 5.75 10.13
N ALA A 329 -5.19 6.62 10.30
CA ALA A 329 -5.69 7.53 9.27
C ALA A 329 -5.52 9.00 9.71
N GLN A 330 -4.27 9.47 9.83
CA GLN A 330 -3.97 10.81 10.36
C GLN A 330 -3.38 11.79 9.33
N SER A 331 -3.60 11.54 8.04
CA SER A 331 -3.14 12.41 6.94
C SER A 331 -3.73 13.83 7.00
N GLU A 332 -4.89 14.03 7.62
CA GLU A 332 -5.49 15.35 7.86
C GLU A 332 -4.77 16.17 8.95
N PHE A 333 -3.80 15.59 9.67
CA PHE A 333 -3.09 16.21 10.81
C PHE A 333 -1.61 16.44 10.53
N LEU A 334 -1.20 16.46 9.27
CA LEU A 334 0.18 16.79 8.88
C LEU A 334 0.51 18.23 9.28
N GLU A 335 1.61 18.41 10.02
CA GLU A 335 2.09 19.73 10.45
C GLU A 335 3.05 20.37 9.44
N HIS A 336 3.71 19.55 8.62
CA HIS A 336 4.78 19.98 7.71
C HIS A 336 4.41 19.64 6.28
N VAL A 337 3.59 20.51 5.69
CA VAL A 337 3.13 20.40 4.32
C VAL A 337 3.83 21.47 3.47
N PRO A 338 4.46 21.13 2.34
CA PRO A 338 5.10 22.13 1.50
C PRO A 338 4.09 22.98 0.72
N SER A 339 4.52 24.16 0.26
CA SER A 339 3.63 25.17 -0.34
C SER A 339 2.95 24.73 -1.64
N ASP A 340 3.62 23.88 -2.41
CA ASP A 340 3.12 23.30 -3.67
C ASP A 340 1.85 22.45 -3.44
N SER A 341 1.75 21.78 -2.30
CA SER A 341 0.58 20.99 -1.90
C SER A 341 -0.59 21.92 -1.62
N TYR A 342 -0.36 23.00 -0.86
CA TYR A 342 -1.38 24.00 -0.59
C TYR A 342 -1.88 24.68 -1.86
N GLU A 343 -0.98 25.04 -2.77
CA GLU A 343 -1.33 25.58 -4.09
C GLU A 343 -2.20 24.59 -4.87
N THR A 344 -1.79 23.33 -4.92
CA THR A 344 -2.49 22.25 -5.62
C THR A 344 -3.87 21.97 -5.03
N TRP A 345 -4.03 22.13 -3.72
CA TRP A 345 -5.30 22.05 -3.00
C TRP A 345 -6.16 23.31 -3.12
N GLY A 346 -5.66 24.37 -3.78
CA GLY A 346 -6.39 25.61 -4.01
C GLY A 346 -6.37 26.59 -2.83
N HIS A 347 -5.43 26.45 -1.90
CA HIS A 347 -5.23 27.41 -0.81
C HIS A 347 -4.45 28.64 -1.26
N ASP A 348 -4.67 29.74 -0.54
CA ASP A 348 -3.91 30.98 -0.70
C ASP A 348 -2.50 30.82 -0.10
N VAL A 349 -1.50 30.68 -0.98
CA VAL A 349 -0.09 30.48 -0.60
C VAL A 349 0.53 31.73 0.06
N ASP A 350 -0.07 32.91 -0.06
CA ASP A 350 0.38 34.09 0.69
C ASP A 350 -0.01 34.00 2.19
N ARG A 351 -0.85 33.03 2.54
CA ARG A 351 -1.36 32.79 3.89
C ARG A 351 -0.83 31.52 4.54
N LEU A 352 0.23 30.91 4.00
CA LEU A 352 0.85 29.68 4.52
C LEU A 352 1.01 29.63 6.06
N PRO A 353 1.49 30.69 6.75
CA PRO A 353 1.62 30.66 8.22
C PRO A 353 0.30 30.49 8.99
N THR A 354 -0.85 30.66 8.32
CA THR A 354 -2.19 30.51 8.90
C THR A 354 -2.88 29.20 8.52
N LEU A 355 -2.29 28.41 7.61
CA LEU A 355 -2.82 27.12 7.18
C LEU A 355 -2.38 26.04 8.17
N THR A 356 -3.17 25.82 9.22
CA THR A 356 -2.89 24.83 10.26
C THR A 356 -3.86 23.65 10.18
N PRO A 357 -3.58 22.52 10.88
CA PRO A 357 -4.54 21.42 11.03
C PRO A 357 -5.93 21.83 11.56
N ASP A 358 -6.12 23.03 12.10
CA ASP A 358 -7.46 23.51 12.50
C ASP A 358 -8.33 23.98 11.31
N MET A 359 -7.71 24.33 10.18
CA MET A 359 -8.44 24.82 9.00
C MET A 359 -9.30 23.73 8.36
N TRP A 360 -10.48 24.12 7.85
CA TRP A 360 -11.42 23.21 7.21
C TRP A 360 -11.95 23.69 5.84
N PRO A 361 -11.83 22.88 4.78
CA PRO A 361 -10.95 21.70 4.67
C PRO A 361 -9.48 22.12 4.52
N LEU A 362 -8.57 21.49 5.28
CA LEU A 362 -7.12 21.68 5.02
C LEU A 362 -6.70 20.89 3.78
N HIS A 363 -7.17 19.64 3.64
CA HIS A 363 -6.93 18.80 2.48
C HIS A 363 -8.28 18.42 1.83
N PRO A 364 -8.75 19.19 0.83
CA PRO A 364 -9.98 18.86 0.10
C PRO A 364 -9.91 17.44 -0.49
N GLY A 365 -10.97 16.65 -0.34
CA GLY A 365 -11.09 15.29 -0.89
C GLY A 365 -10.78 14.15 0.09
N LEU A 366 -10.14 14.43 1.23
CA LEU A 366 -9.95 13.47 2.34
C LEU A 366 -10.90 13.73 3.52
N ASP A 367 -11.62 14.84 3.42
CA ASP A 367 -12.51 15.45 4.40
C ASP A 367 -13.97 14.97 4.26
N GLY A 368 -14.22 13.97 3.41
CA GLY A 368 -15.56 13.40 3.18
C GLY A 368 -15.87 12.22 4.10
N PRO A 369 -17.15 11.99 4.46
CA PRO A 369 -17.53 10.75 5.12
C PRO A 369 -17.25 9.55 4.21
N SER A 370 -16.64 8.51 4.76
CA SER A 370 -16.23 7.32 4.03
C SER A 370 -16.44 6.08 4.88
N GLU A 371 -17.11 5.08 4.31
CA GLU A 371 -17.33 3.78 4.97
C GLU A 371 -16.05 2.94 5.09
N THR A 372 -15.02 3.28 4.30
CA THR A 372 -13.81 2.46 4.13
C THR A 372 -12.54 3.11 4.64
N TRP A 373 -12.52 4.44 4.74
CA TRP A 373 -11.32 5.17 5.17
C TRP A 373 -11.09 5.05 6.69
N TRP A 374 -12.17 4.94 7.46
CA TRP A 374 -12.14 5.02 8.93
C TRP A 374 -12.34 3.66 9.61
N SER A 375 -12.27 2.57 8.85
CA SER A 375 -12.51 1.23 9.35
C SER A 375 -11.61 0.19 8.69
N SER A 376 -11.24 -0.83 9.46
CA SER A 376 -10.45 -1.99 9.01
C SER A 376 -10.59 -3.11 10.05
N ALA A 377 -9.75 -4.13 9.97
CA ALA A 377 -9.60 -5.15 10.99
C ALA A 377 -8.12 -5.47 11.23
N ILE A 378 -7.79 -5.83 12.45
CA ILE A 378 -6.57 -6.56 12.76
C ILE A 378 -6.84 -8.02 12.38
N ILE A 379 -6.07 -8.54 11.44
CA ILE A 379 -6.23 -9.90 10.96
C ILE A 379 -5.24 -10.79 11.68
N LYS A 380 -5.73 -11.83 12.37
CA LYS A 380 -4.86 -12.90 12.87
C LYS A 380 -4.85 -14.05 11.90
N VAL A 381 -3.67 -14.50 11.53
CA VAL A 381 -3.44 -15.69 10.70
C VAL A 381 -2.76 -16.74 11.56
N HIS A 382 -3.35 -17.93 11.62
CA HIS A 382 -2.77 -19.08 12.28
C HIS A 382 -2.34 -20.12 11.26
N LEU A 383 -1.08 -20.54 11.36
CA LEU A 383 -0.52 -21.63 10.57
C LEU A 383 -0.14 -22.77 11.51
N SER A 384 -0.49 -24.00 11.17
CA SER A 384 -0.02 -25.21 11.86
C SER A 384 0.66 -26.13 10.86
N GLU A 385 1.87 -26.57 11.20
CA GLU A 385 2.73 -27.37 10.32
C GLU A 385 2.94 -26.75 8.91
N GLY A 386 2.89 -25.42 8.81
CA GLY A 386 2.96 -24.68 7.54
C GLY A 386 1.65 -24.61 6.73
N ARG A 387 0.54 -25.15 7.25
CA ARG A 387 -0.79 -25.06 6.66
C ARG A 387 -1.62 -23.99 7.36
N LEU A 388 -2.39 -23.23 6.60
CA LEU A 388 -3.39 -22.32 7.17
C LEU A 388 -4.43 -23.13 7.97
N THR A 389 -4.70 -22.72 9.21
CA THR A 389 -5.72 -23.37 10.05
C THR A 389 -6.82 -22.44 10.50
N ASP A 390 -6.52 -21.15 10.66
CA ASP A 390 -7.50 -20.18 11.13
C ASP A 390 -7.17 -18.77 10.67
N ILE A 391 -8.21 -17.98 10.38
CA ILE A 391 -8.09 -16.53 10.20
C ILE A 391 -9.21 -15.87 10.98
N THR A 392 -8.86 -14.93 11.85
CA THR A 392 -9.82 -14.07 12.54
C THR A 392 -9.65 -12.61 12.16
N LEU A 393 -10.77 -11.90 12.05
CA LEU A 393 -10.87 -10.48 11.75
C LEU A 393 -11.36 -9.78 13.01
N HIS A 394 -10.50 -8.97 13.61
CA HIS A 394 -10.81 -8.16 14.79
C HIS A 394 -11.09 -6.72 14.35
N PRO A 395 -12.36 -6.30 14.24
CA PRO A 395 -12.71 -5.02 13.64
C PRO A 395 -12.17 -3.84 14.44
N VAL A 396 -11.67 -2.84 13.72
CA VAL A 396 -11.20 -1.58 14.28
C VAL A 396 -11.81 -0.39 13.56
N GLU A 397 -12.01 0.69 14.29
CA GLU A 397 -12.45 1.98 13.78
C GLU A 397 -11.45 3.07 14.17
N MET A 398 -11.44 4.16 13.42
CA MET A 398 -10.47 5.26 13.60
C MET A 398 -11.14 6.56 14.06
N GLY A 399 -12.01 6.44 15.07
CA GLY A 399 -12.65 7.59 15.72
C GLY A 399 -13.84 8.20 14.97
N ARG A 400 -14.40 7.47 13.98
CA ARG A 400 -15.64 7.85 13.28
C ARG A 400 -16.55 6.62 13.14
N GLU A 401 -17.86 6.85 13.11
CA GLU A 401 -18.81 5.81 12.72
C GLU A 401 -18.51 5.30 11.30
N VAL A 402 -18.69 3.99 11.09
CA VAL A 402 -18.42 3.35 9.79
C VAL A 402 -19.61 3.54 8.85
N THR A 403 -19.87 4.79 8.45
CA THR A 403 -20.97 5.14 7.53
C THR A 403 -20.62 6.27 6.57
N LYS A 404 -21.34 6.35 5.45
CA LYS A 404 -21.29 7.48 4.50
C LYS A 404 -21.87 8.78 5.05
N ALA A 405 -22.49 8.77 6.23
CA ALA A 405 -23.09 9.94 6.85
C ALA A 405 -22.38 10.35 8.15
N ALA A 406 -21.28 9.67 8.50
CA ALA A 406 -20.57 9.89 9.76
C ALA A 406 -20.15 11.36 9.89
N LYS A 407 -20.46 11.95 11.05
CA LYS A 407 -20.06 13.32 11.35
C LYS A 407 -18.57 13.36 11.64
N ILE A 408 -17.92 14.39 11.10
CA ILE A 408 -16.49 14.63 11.29
C ILE A 408 -16.29 15.37 12.61
N THR A 409 -15.43 14.82 13.46
CA THR A 409 -15.13 15.26 14.81
C THR A 409 -13.62 15.47 14.96
N ARG A 410 -13.07 16.49 14.30
CA ARG A 410 -11.63 16.80 14.41
C ARG A 410 -11.27 17.21 15.83
N GLY A 411 -10.38 16.45 16.45
CA GLY A 411 -9.90 16.67 17.82
C GLY A 411 -8.66 17.57 17.90
N THR A 412 -8.66 18.73 17.26
CA THR A 412 -7.60 19.75 17.42
C THR A 412 -8.04 20.80 18.46
N GLY A 413 -7.25 21.04 19.51
CA GLY A 413 -7.50 22.14 20.46
C GLY A 413 -8.59 21.90 21.52
N LYS A 414 -9.16 22.99 22.08
CA LYS A 414 -9.91 23.13 23.37
C LYS A 414 -11.23 22.35 23.52
N SER A 415 -11.39 21.24 22.82
CA SER A 415 -12.52 20.32 22.96
C SER A 415 -12.44 19.55 24.28
N ALA A 416 -13.60 19.32 24.92
CA ALA A 416 -13.69 18.50 26.13
C ALA A 416 -13.55 16.98 25.88
N GLN A 417 -13.45 16.54 24.62
CA GLN A 417 -13.46 15.12 24.22
C GLN A 417 -12.16 14.70 23.49
N HIS A 418 -11.00 15.02 24.07
CA HIS A 418 -9.68 14.63 23.50
C HIS A 418 -9.44 13.11 23.41
N THR A 419 -10.24 12.29 24.10
CA THR A 419 -10.11 10.82 24.10
C THR A 419 -10.37 10.20 22.72
N LEU A 420 -11.19 10.82 21.87
CA LEU A 420 -11.47 10.35 20.50
C LEU A 420 -10.75 11.23 19.48
N THR A 421 -9.41 11.13 19.44
CA THR A 421 -8.65 11.71 18.34
C THR A 421 -8.85 10.86 17.09
N GLU A 422 -9.44 11.46 16.05
CA GLU A 422 -9.65 10.81 14.75
C GLU A 422 -8.34 10.23 14.18
N GLY A 423 -8.48 9.15 13.44
CA GLY A 423 -7.35 8.51 12.76
C GLY A 423 -6.54 7.58 13.64
N ARG A 424 -6.79 7.49 14.95
CA ARG A 424 -6.19 6.46 15.83
C ARG A 424 -7.11 5.24 15.89
N PRO A 425 -6.61 4.01 15.71
CA PRO A 425 -7.45 2.83 15.77
C PRO A 425 -7.90 2.54 17.20
N ILE A 426 -9.13 2.07 17.36
CA ILE A 426 -9.67 1.44 18.56
C ILE A 426 -10.48 0.21 18.12
N MET A 427 -10.62 -0.79 18.99
CA MET A 427 -11.56 -1.90 18.74
C MET A 427 -12.96 -1.34 18.47
N ALA A 428 -13.57 -1.76 17.36
CA ALA A 428 -14.89 -1.27 16.96
C ALA A 428 -15.97 -1.75 17.94
N ASP A 429 -17.02 -0.95 18.10
CA ASP A 429 -18.23 -1.41 18.78
C ASP A 429 -18.94 -2.51 17.95
N GLN A 430 -19.98 -3.12 18.52
CA GLN A 430 -20.69 -4.21 17.85
C GLN A 430 -21.25 -3.80 16.48
N VAL A 431 -21.81 -2.58 16.36
CA VAL A 431 -22.49 -2.13 15.14
C VAL A 431 -21.48 -1.85 14.04
N ASN A 432 -20.38 -1.15 14.35
CA ASN A 432 -19.31 -0.89 13.40
C ASN A 432 -18.53 -2.16 13.08
N GLY A 433 -18.32 -3.04 14.07
CA GLY A 433 -17.69 -4.34 13.88
C GLY A 433 -18.44 -5.23 12.88
N GLU A 434 -19.77 -5.33 13.02
CA GLU A 434 -20.62 -6.07 12.07
C GLU A 434 -20.51 -5.51 10.65
N ARG A 435 -20.47 -4.17 10.48
CA ARG A 435 -20.32 -3.53 9.15
C ARG A 435 -18.98 -3.83 8.51
N VAL A 436 -17.90 -3.78 9.29
CA VAL A 436 -16.54 -4.10 8.81
C VAL A 436 -16.49 -5.55 8.33
N ILE A 437 -17.00 -6.49 9.13
CA ILE A 437 -16.97 -7.92 8.77
C ILE A 437 -17.89 -8.20 7.58
N GLU A 438 -19.06 -7.57 7.51
CA GLU A 438 -19.97 -7.69 6.38
C GLU A 438 -19.28 -7.33 5.06
N ARG A 439 -18.55 -6.21 5.05
CA ARG A 439 -17.80 -5.80 3.85
C ARG A 439 -16.76 -6.84 3.45
N PHE A 440 -16.00 -7.39 4.40
CA PHE A 440 -15.08 -8.50 4.11
C PHE A 440 -15.84 -9.70 3.54
N ARG A 441 -16.99 -10.07 4.11
CA ARG A 441 -17.82 -11.18 3.65
C ARG A 441 -18.29 -11.00 2.21
N GLU A 442 -18.87 -9.84 1.88
CA GLU A 442 -19.37 -9.53 0.55
C GLU A 442 -18.26 -9.59 -0.51
N LEU A 443 -17.12 -8.93 -0.24
CA LEU A 443 -16.02 -8.87 -1.20
C LEU A 443 -15.25 -10.18 -1.32
N SER A 444 -15.25 -11.01 -0.28
CA SER A 444 -14.58 -12.32 -0.29
C SER A 444 -15.41 -13.40 -1.00
N ALA A 445 -16.73 -13.21 -1.11
CA ALA A 445 -17.63 -14.15 -1.78
C ALA A 445 -17.29 -14.31 -3.28
N ASP A 446 -16.81 -13.25 -3.94
CA ASP A 446 -16.34 -13.27 -5.34
C ASP A 446 -15.17 -14.26 -5.56
N TYR A 447 -14.45 -14.62 -4.49
CA TYR A 447 -13.34 -15.57 -4.50
C TYR A 447 -13.71 -16.94 -3.92
N GLY A 448 -14.99 -17.17 -3.58
CA GLY A 448 -15.44 -18.40 -2.94
C GLY A 448 -15.10 -18.51 -1.44
N THR A 449 -14.58 -17.46 -0.84
CA THR A 449 -14.20 -17.43 0.58
C THR A 449 -15.40 -17.04 1.45
N THR A 450 -15.68 -17.84 2.48
CA THR A 450 -16.76 -17.55 3.45
C THR A 450 -16.21 -16.91 4.72
N VAL A 451 -16.86 -15.83 5.16
CA VAL A 451 -16.58 -15.15 6.43
C VAL A 451 -17.82 -15.23 7.32
N GLU A 452 -17.65 -15.79 8.51
CA GLU A 452 -18.67 -15.93 9.53
C GLU A 452 -18.44 -14.92 10.66
N VAL A 453 -19.49 -14.51 11.37
CA VAL A 453 -19.38 -13.61 12.53
C VAL A 453 -19.72 -14.41 13.79
N ALA A 454 -18.84 -14.35 14.78
CA ALA A 454 -19.09 -14.89 16.11
C ALA A 454 -18.50 -13.94 17.16
N ASP A 455 -19.29 -13.54 18.16
CA ASP A 455 -18.87 -12.67 19.27
C ASP A 455 -18.16 -11.37 18.83
N GLY A 456 -18.62 -10.76 17.73
CA GLY A 456 -18.05 -9.52 17.18
C GLY A 456 -16.72 -9.72 16.44
N VAL A 457 -16.28 -10.96 16.23
CA VAL A 457 -15.07 -11.33 15.49
C VAL A 457 -15.47 -12.04 14.20
N GLY A 458 -14.87 -11.65 13.08
CA GLY A 458 -15.03 -12.35 11.82
C GLY A 458 -14.13 -13.58 11.79
N ARG A 459 -14.59 -14.71 11.27
CA ARG A 459 -13.80 -15.93 11.10
C ARG A 459 -13.89 -16.39 9.65
N VAL A 460 -12.75 -16.53 8.99
CA VAL A 460 -12.70 -17.05 7.62
C VAL A 460 -12.72 -18.57 7.68
N ARG A 461 -13.59 -19.20 6.91
CA ARG A 461 -13.59 -20.67 6.78
C ARG A 461 -12.38 -21.10 5.97
N VAL A 462 -11.53 -21.92 6.59
CA VAL A 462 -10.39 -22.56 5.93
C VAL A 462 -10.81 -24.01 5.64
N GLU A 463 -10.83 -24.41 4.36
CA GLU A 463 -11.05 -25.81 4.01
C GLU A 463 -9.81 -26.63 4.38
N GLY A 464 -10.04 -27.71 5.14
CA GLY A 464 -9.00 -28.50 5.81
C GLY A 464 -8.11 -29.32 4.89
#